data_AF-A0A0Q9YKE6-F1
#
_entry.id   AF-A0A0Q9YKE6-F1
#
_cell.length_a   1.000
_cell.length_b   1.000
_cell.length_c   1.000
_cell.angle_alpha   90.00
_cell.angle_beta   90.00
_cell.angle_gamma   90.00
#
_symmetry.space_group_name_H-M   'P 1'
#
loop_
_entity.id
_entity.type
_entity.pdbx_description
1 polymer ?
#
loop_
_entity_poly.entity_id
_entity_poly.type
_entity_poly.pdbx_seq_one_letter_code
_entity_poly.pdbx_strand_id
1 'polypeptide(L)' 'MAFLLNEEQEVLFLQKRPKDSFLAGHLVPIGGHIDGDEINDPKKACIREIKEETGIRSDCIED' A
#
# COMPACT_ATOMS: atom_id res chain seq x y z
N MET A 1 -0.70 -4.28 -5.05
CA MET A 1 -1.40 -4.13 -3.75
C MET A 1 -0.75 -5.04 -2.74
N ALA A 2 -0.71 -4.63 -1.48
CA ALA A 2 -0.12 -5.36 -0.37
C ALA A 2 -1.07 -5.42 0.83
N PHE A 3 -1.03 -6.56 1.53
CA PHE A 3 -1.52 -6.69 2.90
C PHE A 3 -0.30 -6.72 3.81
N LEU A 4 -0.17 -5.72 4.68
CA LEU A 4 0.91 -5.67 5.65
C LEU A 4 0.37 -6.22 6.97
N LEU A 5 1.10 -7.17 7.53
CA LEU A 5 0.83 -7.75 8.83
C LEU A 5 1.90 -7.31 9.81
N ASN A 6 1.50 -6.93 11.03
CA ASN A 6 2.44 -6.77 12.13
C ASN A 6 2.75 -8.14 12.80
N GLU A 7 3.60 -8.13 13.81
CA GLU A 7 3.98 -9.33 14.57
C GLU A 7 2.76 -10.01 15.24
N GLU A 8 1.72 -9.23 15.56
CA GLU A 8 0.47 -9.72 16.17
C GLU A 8 -0.55 -10.24 15.14
N GLN A 9 -0.17 -10.35 13.86
CA GLN A 9 -1.04 -10.80 12.75
C GLN A 9 -2.21 -9.85 12.46
N GLU A 10 -2.11 -8.59 12.87
CA GLU A 10 -3.08 -7.55 12.53
C GLU A 10 -2.78 -6.98 11.14
N VAL A 11 -3.83 -6.76 10.35
CA VAL A 11 -3.71 -6.24 8.99
C VAL A 11 -3.84 -4.72 8.98
N LEU A 12 -2.87 -4.03 8.40
CA LEU A 12 -2.95 -2.59 8.19
C LEU A 12 -3.90 -2.26 7.02
N PHE A 13 -4.87 -1.38 7.28
CA PHE A 13 -5.75 -0.81 6.28
C PHE A 13 -5.64 0.72 6.25
N LEU A 14 -5.85 1.30 5.07
CA LEU A 14 -5.99 2.73 4.88
C LEU A 14 -7.47 3.12 4.85
N GLN A 15 -7.85 4.13 5.62
CA GLN A 15 -9.19 4.69 5.59
C GLN A 15 -9.28 5.77 4.52
N LYS A 16 -9.99 5.51 3.41
CA LYS A 16 -10.26 6.52 2.39
C LYS A 16 -11.16 7.61 2.94
N ARG A 17 -10.96 8.85 2.49
CA ARG A 17 -11.77 9.98 2.94
C ARG A 17 -13.18 9.82 2.37
N PRO A 18 -14.23 10.24 3.09
CA PRO A 18 -15.61 10.12 2.62
C PRO A 18 -15.91 10.88 1.32
N LYS A 19 -15.05 11.83 0.94
CA LYS A 19 -15.18 12.66 -0.26
C LYS A 19 -14.29 12.22 -1.42
N ASP A 20 -13.51 11.15 -1.26
CA ASP A 20 -12.68 10.66 -2.35
C ASP A 20 -13.56 10.09 -3.47
N SER A 21 -13.17 10.28 -4.73
CA SER A 21 -13.97 9.83 -5.88
C SER A 21 -14.01 8.30 -6.05
N PHE A 22 -13.08 7.60 -5.40
CA PHE A 22 -12.90 6.15 -5.52
C PHE A 22 -12.79 5.52 -4.12
N LEU A 23 -13.61 4.50 -3.86
CA LEU A 23 -13.68 3.78 -2.58
C LEU A 23 -13.89 4.69 -1.36
N ALA A 24 -14.63 5.78 -1.52
CA ALA A 24 -14.87 6.77 -0.46
C ALA A 24 -15.44 6.09 0.81
N GLY A 25 -14.82 6.39 1.95
CA GLY A 25 -15.26 5.86 3.24
C GLY A 25 -14.94 4.38 3.50
N HIS A 26 -14.31 3.67 2.57
CA HIS A 26 -13.90 2.28 2.78
C HIS A 26 -12.49 2.17 3.38
N LEU A 27 -12.28 1.07 4.12
CA LEU A 27 -10.96 0.56 4.46
C LEU A 27 -10.40 -0.22 3.26
N VAL A 28 -9.20 0.11 2.84
CA VAL A 28 -8.54 -0.50 1.67
C VAL A 28 -7.14 -1.00 2.02
N PRO A 29 -6.66 -2.09 1.38
CA PRO A 29 -5.27 -2.49 1.49
C PRO A 29 -4.35 -1.43 0.87
N ILE A 30 -3.05 -1.55 1.16
CA ILE A 30 -2.06 -0.58 0.69
C ILE A 30 -1.78 -0.83 -0.79
N GLY A 31 -1.81 0.23 -1.61
CA GLY A 31 -1.41 0.15 -3.00
C GLY A 31 -2.03 1.25 -3.87
N GLY A 32 -1.50 1.33 -5.08
CA GLY A 32 -1.91 2.28 -6.10
C GLY A 32 -1.60 1.75 -7.49
N HIS A 33 -1.07 2.62 -8.35
CA HIS A 33 -0.82 2.30 -9.75
C HIS A 33 0.64 1.90 -9.95
N ILE A 34 0.88 1.08 -10.97
CA ILE A 34 2.23 0.80 -11.45
C ILE A 34 2.60 1.94 -12.41
N ASP A 35 3.73 2.61 -12.16
CA ASP A 35 4.23 3.62 -13.08
C ASP A 35 4.89 2.99 -14.31
N GLY A 36 5.04 3.78 -15.38
CA GLY A 36 5.53 3.28 -16.66
C GLY A 36 6.93 2.65 -16.59
N ASP A 37 7.82 3.17 -15.74
CA ASP A 37 9.16 2.62 -15.51
C ASP A 37 9.17 1.38 -14.59
N GLU A 38 8.02 1.04 -14.00
CA GLU A 38 7.85 -0.06 -13.06
C GLU A 38 7.08 -1.25 -13.66
N ILE A 39 6.67 -1.17 -14.94
CA ILE A 39 5.83 -2.20 -15.57
C ILE A 39 6.43 -3.61 -15.55
N ASN A 40 7.77 -3.70 -15.56
CA ASN A 40 8.52 -4.96 -15.49
C ASN A 40 9.00 -5.30 -14.07
N ASP A 41 8.70 -4.44 -13.08
CA ASP A 41 9.02 -4.66 -11.66
C ASP A 41 7.84 -4.24 -10.76
N PRO A 42 6.76 -5.05 -10.71
CA PRO A 42 5.60 -4.76 -9.86
C PRO A 42 5.94 -4.73 -8.35
N LYS A 43 7.03 -5.40 -7.94
CA LYS A 43 7.48 -5.40 -6.54
C LYS A 43 8.02 -4.02 -6.16
N LYS A 44 8.81 -3.39 -7.03
CA LYS A 44 9.26 -2.00 -6.86
C LYS A 44 8.09 -1.04 -6.70
N ALA A 45 7.08 -1.13 -7.58
CA ALA A 45 5.85 -0.33 -7.45
C ALA A 45 5.15 -0.56 -6.11
N CYS A 46 5.02 -1.83 -5.69
CA CYS A 46 4.40 -2.18 -4.42
C CYS A 46 5.12 -1.55 -3.21
N ILE A 47 6.44 -1.66 -3.15
CA ILE A 47 7.26 -1.08 -2.07
C ILE A 47 7.23 0.46 -2.07
N ARG A 48 7.23 1.09 -3.26
CA ARG A 48 7.07 2.55 -3.40
C ARG A 48 5.72 3.00 -2.82
N GLU A 49 4.63 2.38 -3.26
CA GLU A 49 3.27 2.69 -2.79
C GLU A 49 3.13 2.50 -1.28
N ILE A 50 3.74 1.45 -0.71
CA ILE A 50 3.77 1.27 0.75
C ILE A 50 4.42 2.46 1.44
N LYS A 51 5.59 2.89 0.96
CA LYS A 51 6.30 4.03 1.54
C LYS A 51 5.53 5.34 1.39
N GLU A 52 4.88 5.57 0.25
CA GLU A 52 4.14 6.81 -0.03
C GLU A 52 2.88 6.96 0.83
N GLU A 53 2.11 5.88 0.98
CA GLU A 53 0.82 5.92 1.69
C GLU A 53 0.98 5.72 3.22
N THR A 54 2.02 5.00 3.66
CA THR A 54 2.19 4.64 5.09
C THR A 54 3.44 5.24 5.74
N GLY A 55 4.43 5.65 4.95
CA GLY A 55 5.76 6.03 5.44
C GLY A 55 6.66 4.85 5.81
N ILE A 56 6.17 3.60 5.77
CA ILE A 56 6.95 2.40 6.10
C ILE A 56 8.01 2.17 5.02
N ARG A 57 9.26 1.99 5.43
CA ARG A 57 10.39 1.77 4.52
C ARG A 57 10.59 0.28 4.25
N SER A 58 11.20 -0.03 3.12
CA SER A 58 11.45 -1.42 2.68
C SER A 58 12.30 -2.23 3.66
N ASP A 59 13.19 -1.58 4.42
CA ASP A 59 14.02 -2.22 5.43
C ASP A 59 13.26 -2.60 6.72
N CYS A 60 11.98 -2.23 6.81
CA CYS A 60 11.07 -2.67 7.87
C CYS A 60 10.11 -3.78 7.42
N ILE A 61 10.24 -4.27 6.19
CA ILE A 61 9.31 -5.23 5.58
C ILE A 61 10.07 -6.53 5.31
N GLU A 62 9.48 -7.64 5.72
CA GLU A 62 9.89 -9.00 5.36
C GLU A 62 8.89 -9.55 4.33
N ASP A 63 9.39 -10.14 3.24
CA ASP A 63 8.59 -10.66 2.11
C ASP A 63 8.73 -12.17 1.90
#